data_AF-A0A947TFK1-F1
#
_entry.id   AF-A0A947TFK1-F1
#
_cell.length_a   1.000
_cell.length_b   1.000
_cell.length_c   1.000
_cell.angle_alpha   90.00
_cell.angle_beta   90.00
_cell.angle_gamma   90.00
#
_symmetry.space_group_name_H-M   'P 1'
#
loop_
_entity.id
_entity.type
_entity.pdbx_description
1 polymer ?
#
loop_
_entity_poly.entity_id
_entity_poly.type
_entity_poly.pdbx_seq_one_letter_code
_entity_poly.pdbx_strand_id
1 'polypeptide(L)'
;MENWTLTWTKLTELSGSSVKKLADNLQGVYRFSYKAENGNYYVFYVGKAEDIKKRLLEHLSSSEQNVGIKDYLATKECFFRYANITKDYIRNATERQMYRQYEPSCNGKEPEGRDDVKVNLT
;
A
#
# COMPACT_ATOMS: atom_id res chain seq x y z
N MET A 1 16.37 15.26 -11.70
CA MET A 1 15.02 15.02 -11.15
C MET A 1 14.31 14.10 -12.12
N GLU A 2 14.16 12.83 -11.75
CA GLU A 2 13.48 11.80 -12.55
C GLU A 2 11.98 11.84 -12.22
N ASN A 3 11.10 11.84 -13.24
CA ASN A 3 9.65 11.89 -13.03
C ASN A 3 9.01 10.55 -13.42
N TRP A 4 8.10 10.07 -12.58
CA TRP A 4 7.36 8.81 -12.79
C TRP A 4 5.87 9.02 -12.60
N THR A 5 5.06 8.30 -13.38
CA THR A 5 3.60 8.27 -13.21
C THR A 5 3.18 6.85 -12.88
N LEU A 6 2.40 6.69 -11.81
CA LEU A 6 1.89 5.39 -11.42
C LEU A 6 0.63 5.03 -12.21
N THR A 7 0.53 3.77 -12.60
CA THR A 7 -0.74 3.20 -13.04
C THR A 7 -1.33 2.41 -11.89
N TRP A 8 -2.26 3.04 -11.17
CA TRP A 8 -2.95 2.40 -10.05
C TRP A 8 -3.99 1.38 -10.54
N THR A 9 -4.08 0.25 -9.84
CA THR A 9 -5.23 -0.63 -9.99
C THR A 9 -6.51 0.00 -9.44
N LYS A 10 -7.65 -0.60 -9.81
CA LYS A 10 -8.92 -0.30 -9.15
C LYS A 10 -8.80 -0.55 -7.64
N LEU A 11 -9.48 0.29 -6.87
CA LEU A 11 -9.65 0.08 -5.44
C LEU A 11 -10.49 -1.19 -5.23
N THR A 12 -9.93 -2.15 -4.51
CA THR A 12 -10.48 -3.50 -4.34
C THR A 12 -10.60 -3.81 -2.86
N GLU A 13 -11.62 -4.56 -2.45
CA GLU A 13 -11.77 -5.01 -1.07
C GLU A 13 -10.53 -5.78 -0.59
N LEU A 14 -10.03 -5.45 0.60
CA LEU A 14 -8.88 -6.10 1.21
C LEU A 14 -9.32 -7.39 1.91
N SER A 15 -9.47 -8.44 1.11
CA SER A 15 -9.87 -9.77 1.56
C SER A 15 -8.97 -10.85 0.96
N GLY A 16 -8.85 -11.98 1.65
CA GLY A 16 -8.00 -13.08 1.19
C GLY A 16 -8.40 -13.62 -0.19
N SER A 17 -9.69 -13.59 -0.53
CA SER A 17 -10.20 -13.99 -1.85
C SER A 17 -9.79 -13.01 -2.94
N SER A 18 -9.81 -11.70 -2.68
CA SER A 18 -9.35 -10.67 -3.60
C SER A 18 -7.83 -10.73 -3.79
N VAL A 19 -7.07 -10.87 -2.70
CA VAL A 19 -5.60 -10.95 -2.75
C VAL A 19 -5.12 -12.20 -3.49
N LYS A 20 -5.77 -13.36 -3.31
CA LYS A 20 -5.39 -14.60 -3.99
C LYS A 20 -5.52 -14.55 -5.52
N LYS A 21 -6.29 -13.61 -6.08
CA LYS A 21 -6.46 -13.40 -7.52
C LYS A 21 -5.27 -12.65 -8.16
N LEU A 22 -4.38 -12.05 -7.37
CA LEU A 22 -3.21 -11.38 -7.89
C LEU A 22 -2.24 -12.38 -8.52
N ALA A 23 -1.43 -11.89 -9.46
CA ALA A 23 -0.29 -12.63 -9.98
C ALA A 23 0.79 -12.76 -8.89
N ASP A 24 1.51 -13.89 -8.91
CA ASP A 24 2.69 -14.10 -8.07
C ASP A 24 3.87 -13.24 -8.58
N ASN A 25 4.86 -12.95 -7.72
CA ASN A 25 6.04 -12.14 -8.04
C ASN A 25 5.73 -10.73 -8.57
N LEU A 26 4.56 -10.20 -8.20
CA LEU A 26 4.14 -8.86 -8.58
C LEU A 26 4.85 -7.83 -7.69
N GLN A 27 5.89 -7.20 -8.24
CA GLN A 27 6.67 -6.18 -7.54
C GLN A 27 5.95 -4.83 -7.58
N GLY A 28 6.03 -4.05 -6.50
CA GLY A 28 5.52 -2.69 -6.54
C GLY A 28 5.23 -2.08 -5.19
N VAL A 29 4.31 -1.13 -5.23
CA VAL A 29 3.81 -0.42 -4.05
C VAL A 29 2.31 -0.61 -3.91
N TYR A 30 1.83 -0.52 -2.69
CA TYR A 30 0.40 -0.62 -2.37
C TYR A 30 0.03 0.34 -1.26
N ARG A 31 -1.27 0.63 -1.18
CA ARG A 31 -1.87 1.35 -0.07
C ARG A 31 -3.11 0.63 0.42
N PHE A 32 -3.32 0.66 1.73
CA PHE A 32 -4.58 0.26 2.35
C PHE A 32 -5.42 1.49 2.67
N SER A 33 -6.72 1.36 2.49
CA SER A 33 -7.69 2.40 2.76
C SER A 33 -8.90 1.80 3.47
N TYR A 34 -9.51 2.56 4.37
CA TYR A 34 -10.80 2.18 4.95
C TYR A 34 -11.89 3.09 4.41
N LYS A 35 -13.11 2.57 4.34
CA LYS A 35 -14.31 3.37 4.04
C LYS A 35 -14.88 3.95 5.33
N ALA A 36 -14.95 5.26 5.42
CA ALA A 36 -15.55 5.95 6.55
C ALA A 36 -17.08 6.04 6.42
N GLU A 37 -17.76 6.44 7.50
CA GLU A 37 -19.23 6.59 7.54
C GLU A 37 -19.74 7.63 6.53
N ASN A 38 -18.94 8.65 6.22
CA ASN A 38 -19.25 9.63 5.18
C ASN A 38 -19.08 9.11 3.74
N GLY A 39 -18.75 7.82 3.57
CA GLY A 39 -18.55 7.18 2.28
C GLY A 39 -17.18 7.44 1.64
N ASN A 40 -16.36 8.32 2.21
CA ASN A 40 -15.02 8.61 1.71
C ASN A 40 -14.02 7.52 2.13
N TYR A 41 -12.95 7.41 1.36
CA TYR A 41 -11.85 6.46 1.59
C TYR A 41 -10.63 7.18 2.12
N TYR A 42 -10.03 6.68 3.20
CA TYR A 42 -8.85 7.26 3.82
C TYR A 42 -7.73 6.23 3.89
N VAL A 43 -6.51 6.65 3.56
CA VAL A 43 -5.33 5.78 3.59
C VAL A 43 -4.84 5.65 5.02
N PHE A 44 -4.68 4.43 5.51
CA PHE A 44 -4.17 4.16 6.86
C PHE A 44 -2.82 3.44 6.86
N TYR A 45 -2.41 2.86 5.72
CA TYR A 45 -1.13 2.19 5.57
C TYR A 45 -0.64 2.26 4.13
N VAL A 46 0.68 2.36 3.94
CA VAL A 46 1.36 2.25 2.65
C VAL A 46 2.54 1.30 2.78
N GLY A 47 2.84 0.58 1.70
CA GLY A 47 3.93 -0.39 1.69
C GLY A 47 4.50 -0.65 0.30
N LYS A 48 5.67 -1.29 0.26
CA LYS A 48 6.26 -1.88 -0.95
C LYS A 48 6.52 -3.37 -0.78
N ALA A 49 6.62 -4.09 -1.89
CA ALA A 49 6.96 -5.52 -1.88
C ALA A 49 7.61 -5.97 -3.19
N GLU A 50 8.44 -7.02 -3.11
CA GLU A 50 8.86 -7.80 -4.28
C GLU A 50 7.76 -8.77 -4.75
N ASP A 51 6.86 -9.14 -3.84
CA ASP A 51 5.66 -9.90 -4.13
C ASP A 51 4.50 -9.32 -3.30
N ILE A 52 3.71 -8.47 -3.96
CA ILE A 52 2.54 -7.81 -3.38
C ILE A 52 1.55 -8.86 -2.87
N LYS A 53 1.29 -9.94 -3.63
CA LYS A 53 0.32 -10.96 -3.19
C LYS A 53 0.76 -11.60 -1.89
N LYS A 54 2.00 -12.06 -1.82
CA LYS A 54 2.57 -12.65 -0.60
C LYS A 54 2.48 -11.66 0.56
N ARG A 55 2.91 -10.41 0.35
CA ARG A 55 2.94 -9.39 1.40
C ARG A 55 1.55 -9.02 1.92
N LEU A 56 0.56 -8.92 1.03
CA LEU A 56 -0.83 -8.66 1.43
C LEU A 56 -1.44 -9.84 2.19
N LEU A 57 -1.10 -11.09 1.84
CA LEU A 57 -1.52 -12.25 2.61
C LEU A 57 -0.88 -12.32 4.00
N GLU A 58 0.38 -11.88 4.13
CA GLU A 58 1.02 -11.71 5.45
C GLU A 58 0.26 -10.69 6.30
N HIS A 59 -0.16 -9.56 5.71
CA HIS A 59 -0.97 -8.56 6.40
C HIS A 59 -2.35 -9.06 6.86
N LEU A 60 -2.91 -10.02 6.14
CA LEU A 60 -4.20 -10.64 6.46
C LEU A 60 -4.08 -11.84 7.42
N SER A 61 -2.86 -12.26 7.76
CA SER A 61 -2.67 -13.43 8.61
C SER A 61 -2.76 -13.06 10.09
N SER A 62 -2.97 -14.07 10.94
CA SER A 62 -2.92 -13.91 12.40
C SER A 62 -1.52 -13.54 12.92
N SER A 63 -0.47 -13.66 12.10
CA SER A 63 0.91 -13.32 12.47
C SER A 63 1.26 -11.86 12.20
N GLU A 64 0.33 -11.03 11.72
CA GLU A 64 0.56 -9.60 11.54
C GLU A 64 0.95 -8.93 12.88
N GLN A 65 2.08 -8.23 12.86
CA GLN A 65 2.66 -7.58 14.04
C GLN A 65 2.23 -6.12 14.15
N ASN A 66 1.90 -5.47 13.03
CA ASN A 66 1.36 -4.12 12.98
C ASN A 66 -0.06 -4.09 13.56
N VAL A 67 -0.13 -3.69 14.84
CA VAL A 67 -1.39 -3.61 15.59
C VAL A 67 -2.40 -2.69 14.89
N GLY A 68 -1.95 -1.57 14.32
CA GLY A 68 -2.83 -0.67 13.59
C GLY A 68 -3.52 -1.35 12.41
N ILE A 69 -2.77 -2.12 11.59
CA ILE A 69 -3.37 -2.87 10.48
C ILE A 69 -4.42 -3.86 10.99
N LYS A 70 -4.11 -4.61 12.07
CA LYS A 70 -5.06 -5.56 12.67
C LYS A 70 -6.34 -4.87 13.14
N ASP A 71 -6.23 -3.74 13.81
CA ASP A 71 -7.37 -3.01 14.35
C ASP A 71 -8.28 -2.49 13.23
N TYR A 72 -7.71 -1.94 12.15
CA TYR A 72 -8.47 -1.54 10.97
C TYR A 72 -9.18 -2.72 10.31
N LEU A 73 -8.48 -3.84 10.11
CA LEU A 73 -9.07 -5.04 9.51
C LEU A 73 -10.20 -5.64 10.37
N ALA A 74 -10.12 -5.51 11.69
CA ALA A 74 -11.14 -6.01 12.60
C ALA A 74 -12.38 -5.12 12.70
N THR A 75 -12.24 -3.81 12.46
CA THR A 75 -13.29 -2.83 12.79
C THR A 75 -13.83 -2.04 11.60
N LYS A 76 -13.19 -2.11 10.42
CA LYS A 76 -13.54 -1.29 9.25
C LYS A 76 -13.63 -2.13 7.96
N GLU A 77 -14.44 -1.65 7.03
CA GLU A 77 -14.38 -2.08 5.63
C GLU A 77 -13.07 -1.58 5.00
N CYS A 78 -12.15 -2.50 4.75
CA CYS A 78 -10.82 -2.20 4.24
C CYS A 78 -10.68 -2.53 2.75
N PHE A 79 -9.85 -1.75 2.07
CA PHE A 79 -9.60 -1.79 0.64
C PHE A 79 -8.12 -1.63 0.37
N PHE A 80 -7.67 -2.09 -0.79
CA PHE A 80 -6.33 -1.87 -1.28
C PHE A 80 -6.32 -1.51 -2.76
N ARG A 81 -5.27 -0.83 -3.18
CA ARG A 81 -4.85 -0.75 -4.58
C ARG A 81 -3.33 -0.75 -4.65
N TYR A 82 -2.79 -1.14 -5.78
CA TYR A 82 -1.35 -1.22 -5.99
C TYR A 82 -0.94 -0.64 -7.33
N ALA A 83 0.37 -0.39 -7.48
CA ALA A 83 0.99 -0.04 -8.74
C ALA A 83 2.20 -0.96 -8.94
N ASN A 84 2.29 -1.59 -10.11
CA ASN A 84 3.44 -2.42 -10.47
C ASN A 84 4.65 -1.54 -10.75
N ILE A 85 5.74 -1.77 -10.02
CA ILE A 85 7.00 -1.04 -10.19
C ILE A 85 8.11 -2.06 -10.01
N THR A 86 8.89 -2.33 -11.06
CA THR A 86 9.96 -3.34 -11.06
C THR A 86 11.31 -2.78 -10.60
N LYS A 87 11.50 -1.46 -10.59
CA LYS A 87 12.73 -0.81 -10.12
C LYS A 87 12.66 -0.53 -8.62
N ASP A 88 13.52 -1.15 -7.82
CA ASP A 88 13.51 -0.98 -6.36
C ASP A 88 13.68 0.47 -5.91
N TYR A 89 14.63 1.21 -6.48
CA TYR A 89 14.84 2.62 -6.10
C TYR A 89 13.61 3.51 -6.36
N ILE A 90 12.80 3.18 -7.38
CA ILE A 90 11.52 3.84 -7.64
C ILE A 90 10.48 3.41 -6.62
N ARG A 91 10.40 2.11 -6.25
CA ARG A 91 9.52 1.64 -5.17
C ARG A 91 9.82 2.36 -3.85
N ASN A 92 11.08 2.49 -3.48
CA ASN A 92 11.52 3.15 -2.25
C ASN A 92 11.10 4.62 -2.24
N ALA A 93 11.42 5.37 -3.31
CA ALA A 93 11.01 6.76 -3.45
C ALA A 93 9.48 6.92 -3.43
N THR A 94 8.76 6.01 -4.09
CA THR A 94 7.29 6.01 -4.14
C THR A 94 6.69 5.76 -2.75
N GLU A 95 7.16 4.76 -2.01
CA GLU A 95 6.69 4.44 -0.66
C GLU A 95 6.89 5.62 0.29
N ARG A 96 8.09 6.24 0.27
CA ARG A 96 8.40 7.44 1.04
C ARG A 96 7.49 8.62 0.68
N GLN A 97 7.26 8.86 -0.61
CA GLN A 97 6.38 9.95 -1.05
C GLN A 97 4.92 9.69 -0.65
N MET A 98 4.45 8.45 -0.74
CA MET A 98 3.12 8.08 -0.26
C MET A 98 2.97 8.30 1.25
N TYR A 99 3.99 7.93 2.03
CA TYR A 99 4.00 8.19 3.48
C TYR A 99 3.86 9.68 3.77
N ARG A 100 4.64 10.54 3.11
CA ARG A 100 4.57 12.00 3.28
C ARG A 100 3.25 12.61 2.83
N GLN A 101 2.65 12.08 1.75
CA GLN A 101 1.41 12.63 1.20
C GLN A 101 0.18 12.22 2.00
N TYR A 102 0.14 10.98 2.48
CA TYR A 102 -1.05 10.42 3.13
C TYR A 102 -0.98 10.43 4.66
N GLU A 103 0.21 10.62 5.24
CA GLU A 103 0.47 10.59 6.68
C GLU A 103 -0.22 9.39 7.39
N PRO A 104 -0.03 8.16 6.88
CA PRO A 104 -0.81 7.01 7.31
C PRO A 104 -0.52 6.62 8.78
N SER A 105 -1.58 6.46 9.57
CA SER A 105 -1.50 6.17 11.00
C SER A 105 -0.80 4.86 11.36
N CYS A 106 -0.75 3.88 10.43
CA CYS A 106 -0.18 2.56 10.69
C CYS A 106 1.26 2.41 10.17
N ASN A 107 1.87 3.45 9.59
CA ASN A 107 3.29 3.44 9.28
C ASN A 107 4.07 4.03 10.47
N GLY A 108 4.72 3.16 11.25
CA GLY A 108 5.43 3.57 12.48
C GLY A 108 6.70 4.40 12.28
N LYS A 109 7.22 4.47 11.04
CA LYS A 109 8.36 5.32 10.67
C LYS A 109 8.30 5.70 9.20
N GLU A 110 8.91 6.82 8.85
CA GLU A 110 9.10 7.22 7.45
C GLU A 110 9.96 6.16 6.72
N PRO A 111 9.52 5.66 5.56
CA PRO A 111 10.31 4.77 4.71
C PRO A 111 11.53 5.49 4.11
N GLU A 112 12.59 4.74 3.83
CA GLU A 112 13.72 5.24 3.06
C GLU A 112 13.36 5.41 1.58
N GLY A 113 14.02 6.34 0.89
CA GLY A 113 13.78 6.58 -0.53
C GLY A 113 14.53 7.79 -1.04
N ARG A 114 14.90 7.80 -2.31
CA ARG A 114 15.59 8.93 -2.94
C ARG A 114 14.66 10.14 -3.07
N ASP A 115 15.17 11.34 -2.81
CA ASP A 115 14.41 12.60 -2.95
C ASP A 115 14.47 13.18 -4.39
N ASP A 116 15.32 12.65 -5.26
CA ASP A 116 15.48 13.13 -6.65
C ASP A 116 14.56 12.42 -7.67
N VAL A 117 13.74 11.49 -7.19
CA VAL A 117 12.68 10.80 -7.93
C VAL A 117 11.32 11.36 -7.49
N LYS A 118 10.59 11.98 -8.42
CA LYS A 118 9.25 12.51 -8.18
C LYS A 118 8.21 11.62 -8.82
N VAL A 119 7.26 11.14 -8.03
CA VAL A 119 6.22 10.21 -8.47
C VAL A 119 4.87 10.91 -8.46
N ASN A 120 4.13 10.87 -9.56
CA ASN A 120 2.75 11.31 -9.57
C ASN A 120 1.87 10.22 -8.93
N LEU A 121 1.33 10.53 -7.75
CA LEU A 121 0.50 9.61 -6.95
C LEU A 121 -1.00 9.69 -7.28
N THR A 122 -1.42 10.65 -8.12
CA THR A 122 -2.83 10.84 -8.52
C THR A 122 -3.31 9.78 -9.49
#